data_AF-A0A846D4N3-F1
#
_entry.id   AF-A0A846D4N3-F1
#
_cell.length_a   1.000
_cell.length_b   1.000
_cell.length_c   1.000
_cell.angle_alpha   90.00
_cell.angle_beta   90.00
_cell.angle_gamma   90.00
#
_symmetry.space_group_name_H-M   'P 1'
#
loop_
_entity.id
_entity.type
_entity.pdbx_description
1 polymer ?
#
loop_
_entity_poly.entity_id
_entity_poly.type
_entity_poly.pdbx_seq_one_letter_code
_entity_poly.pdbx_strand_id
1 'polypeptide(L)' 'SYYFNWPSGPAIVMVIFSLFFLAFLFSPTQGILTEPAIAGRPAKLLTLLKELLRLNRG' A
#
# COMPACT_ATOMS: atom_id res chain seq x y z
N SER A 1 -9.66 -39.18 -15.51
CA SER A 1 -9.69 -37.74 -15.87
C SER A 1 -10.99 -37.09 -15.39
N TYR A 2 -11.21 -37.00 -14.06
CA TYR A 2 -12.47 -36.50 -13.47
C TYR A 2 -12.26 -35.44 -12.38
N TYR A 3 -11.02 -34.98 -12.16
CA TYR A 3 -10.69 -33.97 -11.15
C TYR A 3 -10.70 -32.52 -11.68
N PHE A 4 -10.99 -32.34 -12.97
CA PHE A 4 -10.89 -31.05 -13.67
C PHE A 4 -12.25 -30.41 -13.97
N ASN A 5 -13.27 -30.71 -13.16
CA ASN A 5 -14.50 -29.92 -13.13
C ASN A 5 -14.46 -29.11 -11.83
N TRP A 6 -13.53 -28.17 -11.72
CA TRP A 6 -13.59 -27.23 -10.60
C TRP A 6 -14.94 -26.54 -10.67
N PRO A 7 -15.79 -26.64 -9.63
CA PRO A 7 -17.08 -26.00 -9.68
C PRO A 7 -16.84 -24.51 -9.90
N SER A 8 -17.57 -23.93 -10.85
CA SER A 8 -17.37 -22.53 -11.25
C SER A 8 -17.52 -21.57 -10.07
N GLY A 9 -18.32 -21.94 -9.06
CA GLY A 9 -18.51 -21.19 -7.81
C GLY A 9 -17.19 -20.92 -7.07
N PRO A 10 -16.50 -21.94 -6.53
CA PRO A 10 -15.20 -21.77 -5.87
C PRO A 10 -14.14 -21.05 -6.71
N ALA A 11 -14.11 -21.31 -8.03
CA ALA A 11 -13.15 -20.65 -8.91
C ALA A 11 -13.38 -19.13 -8.97
N ILE A 12 -14.63 -18.68 -9.12
CA ILE A 12 -14.98 -17.25 -9.14
C ILE A 12 -14.66 -16.61 -7.78
N VAL A 13 -14.97 -17.30 -6.67
CA VAL A 13 -14.67 -16.81 -5.31
C VAL A 13 -13.16 -16.59 -5.14
N MET A 14 -12.34 -17.56 -5.54
CA MET A 14 -10.87 -17.46 -5.47
C MET A 14 -10.34 -16.30 -6.30
N VAL A 15 -10.86 -16.09 -7.50
CA VAL A 15 -10.46 -14.98 -8.39
C VAL A 15 -10.82 -13.63 -7.78
N ILE A 16 -12.08 -13.44 -7.34
CA ILE A 16 -12.54 -12.19 -6.73
C ILE A 16 -11.77 -11.92 -5.44
N PHE A 17 -11.55 -12.94 -4.61
CA PHE A 17 -10.76 -12.81 -3.38
C PHE A 17 -9.32 -12.39 -3.68
N SER A 18 -8.69 -12.96 -4.70
CA SER A 18 -7.31 -12.60 -5.09
C SER A 18 -7.23 -11.15 -5.58
N LEU A 19 -8.19 -10.71 -6.40
CA LEU A 19 -8.27 -9.33 -6.88
C LEU A 19 -8.52 -8.35 -5.73
N PHE A 20 -9.44 -8.69 -4.83
CA PHE A 20 -9.71 -7.90 -3.62
C PHE A 20 -8.48 -7.81 -2.74
N PHE A 21 -7.77 -8.92 -2.53
CA PHE A 21 -6.56 -8.97 -1.73
C PHE A 21 -5.44 -8.11 -2.33
N LEU A 22 -5.29 -8.14 -3.65
CA LEU A 22 -4.31 -7.32 -4.36
C LEU A 22 -4.65 -5.82 -4.26
N ALA A 23 -5.93 -5.46 -4.45
CA ALA A 23 -6.41 -4.09 -4.27
C ALA A 23 -6.24 -3.61 -2.81
N PHE A 24 -6.49 -4.49 -1.84
CA PHE A 24 -6.28 -4.22 -0.43
C PHE A 24 -4.80 -4.00 -0.13
N LEU A 25 -3.91 -4.86 -0.64
CA LEU A 25 -2.46 -4.75 -0.42
C LEU A 25 -1.90 -3.41 -0.93
N PHE A 26 -2.38 -2.94 -2.07
CA PHE A 26 -1.96 -1.69 -2.69
C PHE A 26 -2.77 -0.45 -2.29
N SER A 27 -3.80 -0.60 -1.44
CA SER A 27 -4.65 0.53 -1.02
C SER A 27 -3.82 1.62 -0.32
N PRO A 28 -3.83 2.89 -0.78
CA PRO A 28 -3.00 3.96 -0.21
C PRO A 28 -3.38 4.38 1.23
N THR A 29 -4.61 4.08 1.66
CA THR A 29 -5.15 4.54 2.96
C THR A 29 -5.22 3.44 4.00
N GLN A 30 -5.39 2.19 3.57
CA GLN A 30 -5.58 1.02 4.44
C GLN A 30 -4.77 -0.20 3.99
N GLY A 31 -3.96 -0.07 2.94
CA GLY A 31 -3.19 -1.17 2.40
C GLY A 31 -1.90 -1.37 3.15
N ILE A 32 -1.53 -2.65 3.27
CA ILE A 32 -0.37 -3.10 4.04
C ILE A 32 0.94 -2.66 3.38
N LEU A 33 1.00 -2.59 2.04
CA LEU A 33 2.24 -2.32 1.31
C LEU A 33 2.42 -0.83 0.97
N THR A 34 1.33 -0.08 0.91
CA THR A 34 1.33 1.34 0.54
C THR A 34 1.17 2.20 1.80
N GLU A 35 2.10 2.07 2.76
CA GLU A 35 2.08 2.92 3.95
C GLU A 35 2.53 4.35 3.55
N PRO A 36 1.64 5.39 3.62
CA PRO A 36 2.02 6.77 3.29
C PRO A 36 3.05 7.35 4.28
N ALA A 37 3.32 6.66 5.39
CA ALA A 37 4.33 7.01 6.38
C ALA A 37 5.74 7.09 5.79
N ILE A 38 6.06 6.29 4.75
CA ILE A 38 7.39 6.32 4.12
C ILE A 38 7.57 7.59 3.27
N ALA A 39 6.50 8.10 2.64
CA ALA A 39 6.55 9.33 1.85
C ALA A 39 6.51 10.62 2.69
N GLY A 40 5.83 10.60 3.86
CA GLY A 40 5.68 11.78 4.72
C GLY A 40 6.89 12.11 5.61
N ARG A 41 7.69 11.11 5.99
CA ARG A 41 8.89 11.30 6.83
C ARG A 41 9.97 12.19 6.19
N PRO A 42 10.40 11.99 4.92
CA PRO A 42 11.41 12.85 4.32
C PRO A 42 10.92 14.29 4.15
N ALA A 43 9.64 14.50 3.78
CA ALA A 43 9.07 15.83 3.64
C ALA A 43 9.09 16.60 4.96
N LYS A 44 8.74 15.95 6.09
CA LYS A 44 8.82 16.57 7.42
C LYS A 44 10.26 16.91 7.79
N LEU A 45 11.20 15.98 7.60
CA LEU A 45 12.62 16.20 7.90
C LEU A 45 13.23 17.36 7.09
N LEU A 46 12.86 17.51 5.81
CA LEU A 46 13.30 18.62 4.98
C LEU A 46 12.80 19.98 5.50
N THR A 47 11.56 20.05 5.96
CA THR A 47 11.01 21.27 6.57
C THR A 47 11.77 21.64 7.85
N LEU A 48 12.07 20.64 8.70
CA LEU A 48 12.85 20.85 9.93
C LEU A 48 14.29 21.31 9.64
N LEU A 49 14.95 20.70 8.66
CA LEU A 49 16.30 21.09 8.23
C LEU A 49 16.34 22.52 7.68
N LYS A 50 15.32 22.90 6.91
CA LYS A 50 15.18 24.25 6.35
C LYS A 50 15.02 25.31 7.45
N GLU A 51 14.28 24.99 8.52
CA GLU A 51 14.15 25.85 9.71
C GLU A 51 15.47 25.97 10.47
N LEU A 52 16.20 24.87 10.71
CA LEU A 52 17.50 24.92 11.39
C LEU A 52 18.56 25.72 10.61
N LEU A 53 18.60 25.56 9.29
CA LEU A 53 19.49 26.35 8.42
C LEU A 53 19.13 27.84 8.39
N ARG A 54 17.85 28.17 8.61
CA ARG A 54 17.39 29.56 8.76
C ARG A 54 17.84 30.15 10.09
N LEU A 55 17.71 29.38 11.18
CA LEU A 55 18.09 29.80 12.52
C LEU A 55 19.60 30.03 12.66
N ASN A 56 20.43 29.20 12.03
CA ASN A 56 21.90 29.32 12.07
C ASN A 56 22.47 30.46 11.20
N ARG A 57 21.63 31.19 10.46
CA ARG A 57 22.06 32.26 9.54
C ARG A 57 21.75 33.67 10.06
N GLY A 58 21.18 33.80 11.25
CA GLY A 58 20.99 35.07 11.96
C GLY A 58 21.95 35.15 13.14
#